data_AF-A0A9D7C979-F1
#
_entry.id   AF-A0A9D7C979-F1
#
_cell.length_a   1.000
_cell.length_b   1.000
_cell.length_c   1.000
_cell.angle_alpha   90.00
_cell.angle_beta   90.00
_cell.angle_gamma   90.00
#
_symmetry.space_group_name_H-M   'P 1'
#
loop_
_entity.id
_entity.type
_entity.pdbx_description
1 polymer ?
#
loop_
_entity_poly.entity_id
_entity_poly.type
_entity_poly.pdbx_seq_one_letter_code
_entity_poly.pdbx_strand_id
1 'polypeptide(L)'
;MTPAHDKPRRPRGVSEPVQVYLAPSEQARLNRLTAQLAMSKSEIIRRGLEALEQQLTDPAAHPALQLVGLVDDVRPGAEGLDVARDHDRFLAESEASSWSEGSGAGSETETMKHDQPGDGNIDTRDG
;
A
#
# COMPACT_ATOMS: atom_id res chain seq x y z
N MET A 1 -68.32 -3.51 6.88
CA MET A 1 -67.12 -4.38 6.98
C MET A 1 -66.63 -4.65 5.56
N THR A 2 -65.66 -3.87 5.08
CA THR A 2 -65.09 -4.07 3.74
C THR A 2 -63.95 -5.10 3.85
N PRO A 3 -63.96 -6.18 3.06
CA PRO A 3 -62.86 -7.13 3.06
C PRO A 3 -61.64 -6.49 2.39
N ALA A 4 -60.52 -6.54 3.11
CA ALA A 4 -59.22 -6.05 2.67
C ALA A 4 -58.78 -6.77 1.39
N HIS A 5 -58.30 -6.00 0.41
CA HIS A 5 -57.64 -6.51 -0.78
C HIS A 5 -56.31 -7.15 -0.39
N ASP A 6 -56.26 -8.48 -0.44
CA ASP A 6 -55.02 -9.25 -0.37
C ASP A 6 -54.27 -9.03 -1.70
N LYS A 7 -53.18 -8.26 -1.67
CA LYS A 7 -52.40 -7.98 -2.87
C LYS A 7 -51.65 -9.26 -3.25
N PRO A 8 -51.73 -9.73 -4.52
CA PRO A 8 -51.07 -10.95 -4.93
C PRO A 8 -49.56 -10.83 -4.72
N ARG A 9 -49.01 -11.73 -3.91
CA ARG A 9 -47.58 -11.86 -3.61
C ARG A 9 -46.86 -12.17 -4.92
N ARG A 10 -46.00 -11.26 -5.39
CA ARG A 10 -45.26 -11.43 -6.64
C ARG A 10 -44.47 -12.75 -6.60
N PRO A 11 -44.54 -13.59 -7.65
CA PRO A 11 -43.78 -14.83 -7.69
C PRO A 11 -42.29 -14.49 -7.64
N ARG A 12 -41.55 -15.15 -6.74
CA ARG A 12 -40.09 -15.05 -6.66
C ARG A 12 -39.53 -15.61 -7.97
N GLY A 13 -38.96 -14.75 -8.80
CA GLY A 13 -38.33 -15.16 -10.04
C GLY A 13 -37.22 -16.17 -9.74
N VAL A 14 -37.34 -17.37 -10.30
CA VAL A 14 -36.29 -18.38 -10.25
C VAL A 14 -35.25 -17.95 -11.28
N SER A 15 -34.00 -17.78 -10.85
CA SER A 15 -32.88 -17.48 -11.76
C SER A 15 -32.74 -18.59 -12.80
N GLU A 16 -32.48 -18.22 -14.05
CA GLU A 16 -32.29 -19.17 -15.14
C GLU A 16 -31.06 -20.07 -14.88
N PRO A 17 -31.14 -21.38 -15.18
CA PRO A 17 -30.04 -22.30 -14.96
C PRO A 17 -28.91 -22.07 -15.98
N VAL A 18 -27.67 -22.01 -15.51
CA VAL A 18 -26.47 -21.92 -16.35
C VAL A 18 -25.67 -23.21 -16.23
N GLN A 19 -25.39 -23.87 -17.36
CA GLN A 19 -24.57 -25.08 -17.42
C GLN A 19 -23.19 -24.76 -18.00
N VAL A 20 -22.13 -25.19 -17.30
CA VAL A 20 -20.74 -24.96 -17.71
C VAL A 20 -19.99 -26.29 -17.68
N TYR A 21 -19.23 -26.55 -18.74
CA TYR A 21 -18.33 -27.70 -18.80
C TYR A 21 -16.96 -27.30 -18.27
N LEU A 22 -16.44 -28.05 -17.30
CA LEU A 22 -15.14 -27.81 -16.69
C LEU A 22 -14.20 -28.96 -17.04
N ALA A 23 -12.96 -28.64 -17.37
CA ALA A 23 -11.90 -29.62 -17.45
C ALA A 23 -11.65 -30.25 -16.06
N PRO A 24 -11.06 -31.46 -15.98
CA PRO A 24 -10.82 -32.13 -14.70
C PRO A 24 -10.00 -31.28 -13.71
N SER A 25 -9.03 -30.50 -14.20
CA SER A 25 -8.21 -29.61 -13.38
C SER A 25 -9.01 -28.45 -12.77
N GLU A 26 -9.94 -27.88 -13.53
CA GLU A 26 -10.83 -26.81 -13.09
C GLU A 26 -11.85 -27.32 -12.07
N GLN A 27 -12.40 -28.52 -12.32
CA GLN A 27 -13.28 -29.19 -11.36
C GLN A 27 -12.57 -29.47 -10.03
N ALA A 28 -11.31 -29.93 -10.08
CA ALA A 28 -10.50 -30.14 -8.89
C ALA A 28 -10.24 -28.83 -8.12
N ARG A 29 -9.98 -27.72 -8.83
CA ARG A 29 -9.83 -26.39 -8.24
C ARG A 29 -11.12 -25.95 -7.55
N LEU A 30 -12.27 -26.08 -8.21
CA LEU A 30 -13.56 -25.71 -7.65
C LEU A 30 -13.89 -26.52 -6.39
N ASN A 31 -13.65 -27.84 -6.42
CA ASN A 31 -13.84 -28.71 -5.26
C ASN A 31 -12.94 -28.30 -4.08
N ARG A 32 -11.68 -27.92 -4.35
CA ARG A 32 -10.76 -27.43 -3.31
C ARG A 32 -11.29 -26.15 -2.67
N LEU A 33 -11.78 -25.19 -3.46
CA LEU A 33 -12.36 -23.95 -2.95
C LEU A 33 -13.62 -24.21 -2.12
N THR A 34 -14.49 -25.14 -2.56
CA THR A 34 -15.65 -25.59 -1.78
C THR A 34 -15.22 -26.09 -0.39
N ALA A 35 -14.18 -26.92 -0.33
CA ALA A 35 -13.68 -27.45 0.93
C ALA A 35 -13.04 -26.37 1.82
N GLN A 36 -12.25 -25.45 1.24
CA GLN A 36 -11.54 -24.41 1.98
C GLN A 36 -12.46 -23.32 2.53
N LEU A 37 -13.50 -22.95 1.77
CA LEU A 37 -14.39 -21.84 2.11
C LEU A 37 -15.70 -22.30 2.75
N ALA A 38 -15.93 -23.62 2.85
CA ALA A 38 -17.20 -24.22 3.30
C ALA A 38 -18.43 -23.68 2.54
N MET A 39 -18.26 -23.36 1.26
CA MET A 39 -19.29 -22.79 0.39
C MET A 39 -19.71 -23.78 -0.69
N SER A 40 -20.95 -23.67 -1.16
CA SER A 40 -21.40 -24.44 -2.31
C SER A 40 -20.66 -24.02 -3.59
N LYS A 41 -20.57 -24.93 -4.57
CA LYS A 41 -19.98 -24.64 -5.89
C LYS A 41 -20.64 -23.44 -6.56
N SER A 42 -21.97 -23.35 -6.50
CA SER A 42 -22.74 -22.27 -7.10
C SER A 42 -22.53 -20.93 -6.40
N GLU A 43 -22.26 -20.92 -5.09
CA GLU A 43 -21.87 -19.69 -4.37
C GLU A 43 -20.48 -19.23 -4.79
N ILE A 44 -19.52 -20.15 -4.90
CA ILE A 44 -18.16 -19.83 -5.35
C ILE A 44 -18.15 -19.28 -6.77
N ILE A 45 -18.92 -19.87 -7.69
CA ILE A 45 -19.01 -19.38 -9.07
C ILE A 45 -19.64 -17.98 -9.10
N ARG A 46 -20.72 -17.73 -8.34
CA ARG A 46 -21.34 -16.40 -8.26
C ARG A 46 -20.37 -15.34 -7.74
N ARG A 47 -19.70 -15.62 -6.62
CA ARG A 47 -18.66 -14.74 -6.06
C ARG A 47 -17.51 -14.51 -7.02
N GLY A 48 -17.11 -15.53 -7.77
CA GLY A 48 -16.07 -15.42 -8.79
C GLY A 48 -16.47 -14.49 -9.94
N LEU A 49 -17.74 -14.55 -10.38
CA LEU A 49 -18.26 -13.64 -11.39
C LEU A 49 -18.35 -12.20 -10.87
N GLU A 50 -18.85 -11.99 -9.65
CA GLU A 50 -18.89 -10.68 -9.01
C GLU A 50 -17.49 -10.06 -8.88
N ALA A 51 -16.51 -10.85 -8.46
CA ALA A 51 -15.13 -10.40 -8.36
C ALA A 51 -14.52 -10.04 -9.73
N LEU A 52 -14.84 -10.81 -10.78
CA LEU A 52 -14.39 -10.50 -12.14
C LEU A 52 -15.02 -9.20 -12.66
N GLU A 53 -16.31 -8.99 -12.42
CA GLU A 53 -17.01 -7.75 -12.81
C GLU A 53 -16.41 -6.53 -12.10
N GLN A 54 -16.12 -6.65 -10.80
CA GLN A 54 -15.45 -5.59 -10.04
C GLN A 54 -14.07 -5.26 -10.61
N GLN A 55 -13.27 -6.27 -10.95
CA GLN A 55 -11.93 -6.06 -11.55
C GLN A 55 -12.00 -5.35 -12.91
N LEU A 56 -13.07 -5.55 -13.68
CA LEU A 56 -13.25 -4.90 -14.97
C LEU A 56 -13.79 -3.47 -14.85
N THR A 57 -14.61 -3.21 -13.84
CA THR A 57 -15.33 -1.92 -13.70
C THR A 57 -14.56 -0.93 -12.83
N ASP A 58 -13.80 -1.43 -11.86
CA ASP A 58 -13.03 -0.62 -10.91
C ASP A 58 -11.52 -0.89 -11.05
N PRO A 59 -10.75 0.05 -11.63
CA PRO A 59 -9.30 -0.04 -11.70
C PRO A 59 -8.63 -0.24 -10.33
N ALA A 60 -9.21 0.28 -9.25
CA ALA A 60 -8.67 0.12 -7.90
C ALA A 60 -8.89 -1.30 -7.34
N ALA A 61 -9.89 -2.04 -7.84
CA ALA A 61 -10.13 -3.43 -7.48
C ALA A 61 -9.29 -4.44 -8.30
N HIS A 62 -8.54 -3.96 -9.30
CA HIS A 62 -7.72 -4.81 -10.16
C HIS A 62 -6.40 -5.20 -9.45
N PRO A 63 -6.14 -6.49 -9.17
CA PRO A 63 -4.99 -6.92 -8.36
C PRO A 63 -3.65 -6.45 -8.91
N ALA A 64 -3.51 -6.41 -10.25
CA ALA A 64 -2.28 -5.92 -10.86
C ALA A 64 -2.13 -4.39 -10.77
N LEU A 65 -3.22 -3.62 -10.76
CA LEU A 65 -3.16 -2.16 -10.68
C LEU A 65 -2.93 -1.69 -9.23
N GLN A 66 -3.40 -2.46 -8.25
CA GLN A 66 -3.01 -2.28 -6.85
C GLN A 66 -1.51 -2.43 -6.64
N LEU A 67 -0.87 -3.40 -7.31
CA LEU A 67 0.58 -3.63 -7.21
C LEU A 67 1.42 -2.54 -7.91
N VAL A 68 0.91 -1.94 -8.98
CA VAL A 68 1.60 -0.90 -9.75
C VAL A 68 1.54 0.46 -9.05
N GLY A 69 0.86 0.57 -7.89
CA GLY A 69 0.74 1.84 -7.16
C GLY A 69 -0.11 2.87 -7.91
N LEU A 70 -0.90 2.45 -8.92
CA LEU A 70 -1.81 3.34 -9.65
C LEU A 70 -3.00 3.80 -8.78
N VAL A 71 -3.15 3.20 -7.60
CA VAL A 71 -4.14 3.54 -6.56
C VAL A 71 -3.58 4.54 -5.54
N ASP A 72 -2.28 4.84 -5.58
CA ASP A 72 -1.74 6.01 -4.88
C ASP A 72 -2.04 7.23 -5.76
N ASP A 73 -3.22 7.81 -5.53
CA ASP A 73 -3.50 9.20 -5.82
C ASP A 73 -2.35 10.03 -5.18
N VAL A 74 -1.44 10.47 -6.05
CA VAL A 74 -0.55 11.62 -5.90
C VAL A 74 0.09 11.75 -4.50
N ARG A 75 1.34 11.31 -4.35
CA ARG A 75 2.23 12.05 -3.45
C ARG A 75 2.37 13.46 -4.04
N PRO A 76 1.84 14.52 -3.40
CA PRO A 76 2.10 15.88 -3.84
C PRO A 76 3.52 16.20 -3.37
N GLY A 77 4.48 15.92 -4.24
CA GLY A 77 5.90 16.14 -3.97
C GLY A 77 6.74 16.30 -5.24
N ALA A 78 6.21 15.91 -6.40
CA ALA A 78 6.83 16.17 -7.70
C ALA A 78 5.94 17.11 -8.50
N GLU A 79 5.68 18.30 -7.96
CA GLU A 79 5.00 19.35 -8.71
C GLU A 79 5.94 19.83 -9.83
N GLY A 80 5.79 19.25 -11.03
CA GLY A 80 6.50 19.66 -12.24
C GLY A 80 7.66 18.75 -12.70
N LEU A 81 7.93 17.62 -12.05
CA LEU A 81 8.88 16.62 -12.55
C LEU A 81 8.16 15.38 -13.11
N ASP A 82 8.47 15.02 -14.34
CA ASP A 82 8.12 13.70 -14.87
C ASP A 82 9.07 12.68 -14.25
N VAL A 83 8.66 12.09 -13.12
CA VAL A 83 9.47 11.14 -12.34
C VAL A 83 9.86 9.90 -13.16
N ALA A 84 9.10 9.54 -14.20
CA ALA A 84 9.48 8.43 -15.07
C ALA A 84 10.67 8.80 -15.98
N ARG A 85 10.75 10.07 -16.40
CA ARG A 85 11.84 10.58 -17.23
C ARG A 85 13.05 11.01 -16.43
N ASP A 86 12.84 11.66 -15.29
CA ASP A 86 13.87 12.27 -14.44
C ASP A 86 14.12 11.46 -13.15
N HIS A 87 13.88 10.15 -13.20
CA HIS A 87 14.01 9.22 -12.07
C HIS A 87 15.36 9.34 -11.34
N ASP A 88 16.46 9.35 -12.10
CA ASP A 88 17.80 9.40 -11.52
C ASP A 88 18.06 10.71 -10.79
N ARG A 89 17.50 11.82 -11.31
CA ARG A 89 17.59 13.13 -10.67
C ARG A 89 16.77 13.17 -9.39
N PHE A 90 15.55 12.63 -9.43
CA PHE A 90 14.68 12.55 -8.25
C PHE A 90 15.33 11.70 -7.14
N LEU A 91 15.92 10.55 -7.48
CA LEU A 91 16.64 9.72 -6.51
C LEU A 91 17.82 10.47 -5.90
N ALA A 92 18.66 11.12 -6.73
CA ALA A 92 19.82 11.88 -6.25
C ALA A 92 19.43 13.02 -5.30
N GLU A 93 18.36 13.77 -5.61
CA GLU A 93 17.86 14.85 -4.74
C GLU A 93 17.29 14.28 -3.42
N SER A 94 16.56 13.17 -3.47
CA SER A 94 15.98 12.53 -2.27
C SER A 94 17.03 11.90 -1.35
N GLU A 95 18.07 11.28 -1.91
CA GLU A 95 19.19 10.70 -1.15
C GLU A 95 19.99 11.80 -0.45
N ALA A 96 20.29 12.89 -1.15
CA ALA A 96 20.98 14.04 -0.58
C ALA A 96 20.22 14.66 0.61
N SER A 97 18.89 14.79 0.51
CA SER A 97 18.06 15.26 1.63
C SER A 97 18.11 14.29 2.82
N SER A 98 18.06 12.99 2.59
CA SER A 98 18.07 11.98 3.68
C SER A 98 19.38 11.96 4.47
N TRP A 99 20.53 12.26 3.84
CA TRP A 99 21.83 12.34 4.51
C TRP A 99 22.01 13.65 5.28
N SER A 100 21.35 14.72 4.83
CA SER A 100 21.36 16.01 5.53
C SER A 100 20.55 15.97 6.84
N GLU A 101 19.47 15.19 6.88
CA GLU A 101 18.67 14.99 8.10
C GLU A 101 19.36 14.04 9.10
N GLY A 102 20.16 13.08 8.62
CA GLY A 102 20.91 12.15 9.47
C GLY A 102 22.20 12.72 10.09
N SER A 103 22.72 13.83 9.57
CA SER A 103 24.01 14.40 10.02
C SER A 103 23.91 15.34 11.23
N GLY A 104 22.71 15.54 11.80
CA GLY A 104 22.47 16.44 12.94
C GLY A 104 22.63 15.81 14.34
N ALA A 105 22.85 14.50 14.44
CA ALA A 105 22.89 13.79 15.73
C ALA A 105 24.27 13.17 15.99
N GLY A 106 25.29 14.02 16.24
CA GLY A 106 26.62 13.50 16.59
C GLY A 106 27.75 14.51 16.56
N SER A 107 27.60 15.66 17.22
CA SER A 107 28.77 16.43 17.66
C SER A 107 28.64 16.68 19.15
N GLU A 108 29.02 15.65 19.90
CA GLU A 108 29.24 15.67 21.34
C GLU A 108 30.29 16.72 21.72
N THR A 109 30.05 17.27 22.88
CA THR A 109 30.86 18.25 23.62
C THR A 109 32.24 17.69 23.95
N GLU A 110 33.27 18.12 23.23
CA GLU A 110 34.66 17.95 23.67
C GLU A 110 35.16 19.27 24.27
N THR A 111 34.72 19.56 25.49
CA THR A 111 35.27 20.63 26.33
C THR A 111 36.68 20.22 26.75
N MET A 112 37.65 20.61 25.93
CA MET A 112 39.08 20.42 26.13
C MET A 112 39.53 21.20 27.37
N LYS A 113 39.69 20.50 28.50
CA LYS A 113 40.42 20.99 29.68
C LYS A 113 41.89 21.15 29.29
N HIS A 114 42.29 22.37 28.96
CA HIS A 114 43.70 22.72 28.88
C HIS A 114 44.23 23.00 30.29
N ASP A 115 44.89 21.98 30.84
CA ASP A 115 45.72 22.05 32.03
C ASP A 115 46.95 22.92 31.71
N GLN A 116 47.23 23.92 32.56
CA GLN A 116 48.36 24.85 32.41
C GLN A 116 49.68 24.15 32.71
N PRO A 117 50.73 24.31 31.88
CA PRO A 117 52.08 24.01 32.31
C PRO A 117 52.65 25.21 33.10
N GLY A 118 53.13 24.92 34.31
CA GLY A 118 54.07 25.79 35.01
C GLY A 118 55.44 25.78 34.33
N ASP A 119 56.11 26.92 34.43
CA ASP A 119 57.57 27.17 34.44
C ASP A 119 57.69 28.67 34.11
N GLY A 120 58.07 29.58 35.01
CA GLY A 120 59.32 29.55 35.76
C GLY A 120 60.40 30.28 34.98
N ASN A 121 60.52 31.61 35.07
CA ASN A 121 61.81 32.30 34.96
C ASN A 121 61.81 33.80 35.38
N ILE A 122 62.43 34.03 36.53
CA ILE A 122 63.42 35.05 36.95
C ILE A 122 63.41 36.52 36.42
N ASP A 123 63.53 37.37 37.43
CA ASP A 123 64.48 38.50 37.61
C ASP A 123 64.31 39.78 36.78
N THR A 124 64.22 40.91 37.49
CA THR A 124 65.26 41.98 37.53
C THR A 124 64.66 43.26 38.13
N ARG A 125 65.26 43.74 39.26
CA ARG A 125 65.60 45.15 39.65
C ARG A 125 64.63 46.31 39.35
N ASP A 126 64.54 47.42 40.07
CA ASP A 126 65.28 48.19 41.08
C ASP A 126 64.17 48.94 41.87
N GLY A 127 64.28 49.31 43.15
CA GLY A 127 65.24 50.21 43.79
C GLY A 127 64.51 50.96 44.90
#